data_AF-A0A1R7QEE7-F1
#
_entry.id   AF-A0A1R7QEE7-F1
#
_cell.length_a   1.000
_cell.length_b   1.000
_cell.length_c   1.000
_cell.angle_alpha   90.00
_cell.angle_beta   90.00
_cell.angle_gamma   90.00
#
_symmetry.space_group_name_H-M   'P 1'
#
loop_
_entity.id
_entity.type
_entity.pdbx_description
1 polymer ?
#
loop_
_entity_poly.entity_id
_entity_poly.type
_entity_poly.pdbx_seq_one_letter_code
_entity_poly.pdbx_strand_id
1 'polypeptide(L)'
;MIKGLAITPPILGRISIGKMVEKNGKRIPEKDDQFTITSQIQNKDSGWVKHPLDEQLRAKAPNQKLRSIPVRMIFNDPELNLRAEYSLFDRQTGRPVCVGNGETCQRLTNQGVEQHPCPSPDLCPLAQGGNCKPYGRLHVNLDESDELGTFIFRTTGFNSIRTLAARLSYYHAASNGLLSCLPLQLTLRGKSTAQSYRTPVYYVDLTLRDEVHLQEAIQTAKEIDQKSKLCGFNQAALDQMARQGYGNARFEVNAEEGLDLLEEFYAEDNQQQDQIPVHDLSHVQDIKKGLQQSVQALN
;
A
#
# COMPACT_ATOMS: atom_id res chain seq x y z
N MET A 1 13.95 26.95 10.77
CA MET A 1 13.50 25.63 10.28
C MET A 1 14.53 24.60 10.65
N ILE A 2 14.11 23.43 11.15
CA ILE A 2 15.00 22.31 11.43
C ILE A 2 15.53 21.80 10.09
N LYS A 3 16.86 21.84 9.91
CA LYS A 3 17.48 21.31 8.69
C LYS A 3 17.29 19.79 8.68
N GLY A 4 16.78 19.25 7.57
CA GLY A 4 16.57 17.82 7.40
C GLY A 4 15.24 17.27 7.94
N LEU A 5 14.33 18.12 8.43
CA LEU A 5 12.99 17.68 8.80
C LEU A 5 12.20 17.29 7.55
N ALA A 6 11.61 16.09 7.55
CA ALA A 6 10.65 15.69 6.52
C ALA A 6 9.42 16.58 6.58
N ILE A 7 9.02 17.10 5.42
CA ILE A 7 7.71 17.73 5.30
C ILE A 7 6.85 16.74 4.51
N THR A 8 5.99 16.03 5.22
CA THR A 8 5.02 15.10 4.65
C THR A 8 3.59 15.59 4.88
N PRO A 9 2.62 15.20 4.03
CA PRO A 9 1.22 15.51 4.28
C PRO A 9 0.81 15.06 5.68
N PRO A 10 0.03 15.86 6.42
CA PRO A 10 -0.56 15.44 7.68
C PRO A 10 -1.35 14.16 7.48
N ILE A 11 -1.05 13.13 8.28
CA ILE A 11 -1.82 11.90 8.30
C ILE A 11 -2.99 12.13 9.26
N LEU A 12 -4.21 11.76 8.87
CA LEU A 12 -5.44 11.79 9.66
C LEU A 12 -5.83 10.38 10.13
N GLY A 13 -5.48 9.38 9.32
CA GLY A 13 -5.80 7.99 9.59
C GLY A 13 -5.12 7.02 8.64
N ARG A 14 -5.49 5.76 8.76
CA ARG A 14 -4.92 4.64 8.01
C ARG A 14 -6.02 3.95 7.21
N ILE A 15 -5.64 3.40 6.06
CA ILE A 15 -6.45 2.46 5.29
C ILE A 15 -5.70 1.11 5.32
N SER A 16 -6.40 0.03 5.63
CA SER A 16 -5.85 -1.33 5.61
C SER A 16 -6.76 -2.30 4.84
N ILE A 17 -6.18 -3.41 4.37
CA ILE A 17 -6.90 -4.54 3.73
C ILE A 17 -6.60 -5.85 4.46
N GLY A 18 -6.85 -5.83 5.76
CA GLY A 18 -6.49 -6.90 6.69
C GLY A 18 -6.65 -6.46 8.14
N LYS A 19 -6.59 -7.42 9.05
CA LYS A 19 -6.66 -7.19 10.50
C LYS A 19 -5.66 -8.09 11.22
N MET A 20 -5.24 -7.66 12.40
CA MET A 20 -4.51 -8.52 13.33
C MET A 20 -5.52 -9.38 14.08
N VAL A 21 -5.29 -10.69 14.09
CA VAL A 21 -6.10 -11.66 14.84
C VAL A 21 -5.19 -12.47 15.75
N GLU A 22 -5.69 -12.82 16.93
CA GLU A 22 -4.96 -13.71 17.81
C GLU A 22 -5.29 -15.16 17.44
N LYS A 23 -4.29 -15.94 17.05
CA LYS A 23 -4.41 -17.40 16.87
C LYS A 23 -3.31 -18.06 17.69
N ASN A 24 -3.69 -19.00 18.56
CA ASN A 24 -2.78 -19.76 19.43
C ASN A 24 -1.87 -18.88 20.31
N GLY A 25 -2.40 -17.77 20.86
CA GLY A 25 -1.64 -16.85 21.72
C GLY A 25 -0.61 -15.99 20.97
N LYS A 26 -0.62 -15.99 19.64
CA LYS A 26 0.18 -15.11 18.78
C LYS A 26 -0.74 -14.19 17.98
N ARG A 27 -0.41 -12.89 17.92
CA ARG A 27 -1.07 -11.94 17.02
C ARG A 27 -0.53 -12.14 15.61
N ILE A 28 -1.38 -12.60 14.71
CA ILE A 28 -1.04 -12.82 13.30
C ILE A 28 -1.88 -11.91 12.40
N PRO A 29 -1.31 -11.40 11.30
CA PRO A 29 -2.06 -10.67 10.29
C PRO A 29 -2.90 -11.63 9.46
N GLU A 30 -4.16 -11.26 9.26
CA GLU A 30 -5.12 -11.95 8.40
C GLU A 30 -5.52 -11.01 7.25
N LYS A 31 -5.32 -11.48 6.02
CA LYS A 31 -5.76 -10.76 4.81
C LYS A 31 -7.28 -10.74 4.81
N ASP A 32 -7.86 -9.56 4.60
CA ASP A 32 -9.31 -9.36 4.55
C ASP A 32 -9.71 -8.96 3.12
N ASP A 33 -10.98 -9.17 2.77
CA ASP A 33 -11.54 -8.88 1.45
C ASP A 33 -12.43 -7.62 1.44
N GLN A 34 -12.10 -6.71 2.35
CA GLN A 34 -12.65 -5.38 2.55
C GLN A 34 -11.58 -4.44 3.11
N PHE A 35 -11.78 -3.15 2.88
CA PHE A 35 -11.01 -2.10 3.53
C PHE A 35 -11.43 -1.92 4.99
N THR A 36 -10.53 -1.39 5.81
CA THR A 36 -10.83 -0.80 7.12
C THR A 36 -10.17 0.57 7.22
N ILE A 37 -10.89 1.55 7.76
CA ILE A 37 -10.36 2.91 7.98
C ILE A 37 -10.23 3.14 9.49
N THR A 38 -9.02 3.49 9.93
CA THR A 38 -8.74 3.76 11.35
C THR A 38 -8.15 5.14 11.54
N SER A 39 -8.31 5.69 12.74
CA SER A 39 -7.57 6.86 13.18
C SER A 39 -6.09 6.52 13.41
N GLN A 40 -5.32 7.50 13.87
CA GLN A 40 -3.95 7.30 14.34
C GLN A 40 -3.86 6.90 15.82
N ILE A 41 -5.00 6.64 16.48
CA ILE A 41 -5.03 6.22 17.87
C ILE A 41 -5.00 4.69 17.90
N GLN A 42 -4.06 4.14 18.66
CA GLN A 42 -3.94 2.71 18.91
C GLN A 42 -4.10 2.42 20.40
N ASN A 43 -5.03 1.52 20.73
CA ASN A 43 -5.22 1.02 22.08
C ASN A 43 -4.42 -0.28 22.26
N LYS A 44 -3.88 -0.50 23.46
CA LYS A 44 -3.10 -1.70 23.78
C LYS A 44 -3.85 -3.01 23.51
N ASP A 45 -5.15 -3.05 23.83
CA ASP A 45 -5.94 -4.29 23.79
C ASP A 45 -6.79 -4.42 22.52
N SER A 46 -7.37 -3.32 22.03
CA SER A 46 -8.29 -3.33 20.88
C SER A 46 -7.63 -2.94 19.55
N GLY A 47 -6.35 -2.59 19.56
CA GLY A 47 -5.61 -2.15 18.37
C GLY A 47 -6.04 -0.77 17.89
N TRP A 48 -5.99 -0.57 16.57
CA TRP A 48 -6.32 0.71 15.95
C TRP A 48 -7.80 1.09 16.12
N VAL A 49 -8.05 2.31 16.61
CA VAL A 49 -9.41 2.85 16.78
C VAL A 49 -10.00 3.21 15.43
N LYS A 50 -11.19 2.69 15.12
CA LYS A 50 -11.90 2.98 13.86
C LYS A 50 -12.15 4.47 13.68
N HIS A 51 -11.95 4.95 12.46
CA HIS A 51 -12.29 6.33 12.09
C HIS A 51 -13.80 6.42 11.83
N PRO A 52 -14.48 7.54 12.16
CA PRO A 52 -15.91 7.71 11.86
C PRO A 52 -16.27 7.48 10.38
N LEU A 53 -15.35 7.80 9.46
CA LEU A 53 -15.53 7.54 8.02
C LEU A 53 -15.66 6.04 7.68
N ASP A 54 -15.11 5.12 8.47
CA ASP A 54 -15.27 3.66 8.25
C ASP A 54 -16.75 3.29 8.29
N GLU A 55 -17.45 3.72 9.33
CA GLU A 55 -18.88 3.45 9.50
C GLU A 55 -19.72 4.16 8.45
N GLN A 56 -19.43 5.44 8.17
CA GLN A 56 -20.16 6.23 7.17
C GLN A 56 -20.07 5.64 5.77
N LEU A 57 -18.89 5.16 5.36
CA LEU A 57 -18.69 4.54 4.05
C LEU A 57 -19.31 3.14 3.99
N ARG A 58 -19.23 2.36 5.08
CA ARG A 58 -19.88 1.03 5.15
C ARG A 58 -21.39 1.12 5.09
N ALA A 59 -22.01 2.13 5.70
CA ALA A 59 -23.45 2.35 5.62
C ALA A 59 -23.95 2.53 4.18
N LYS A 60 -23.09 3.01 3.29
CA LYS A 60 -23.37 3.18 1.85
C LYS A 60 -22.95 1.97 1.00
N ALA A 61 -22.16 1.05 1.57
CA ALA A 61 -21.63 -0.09 0.85
C ALA A 61 -22.61 -1.28 0.84
N PRO A 62 -22.70 -2.03 -0.28
CA PRO A 62 -23.48 -3.26 -0.32
C PRO A 62 -23.05 -4.23 0.78
N ASN A 63 -24.02 -4.77 1.54
CA ASN A 63 -23.79 -5.69 2.66
C ASN A 63 -22.82 -5.15 3.73
N GLN A 64 -22.69 -3.82 3.87
CA GLN A 64 -21.75 -3.15 4.79
C GLN A 64 -20.28 -3.52 4.55
N LYS A 65 -19.97 -4.06 3.37
CA LYS A 65 -18.64 -4.54 3.01
C LYS A 65 -17.93 -3.51 2.15
N LEU A 66 -16.96 -2.83 2.76
CA LEU A 66 -16.25 -1.73 2.13
C LEU A 66 -15.22 -2.27 1.11
N ARG A 67 -15.59 -2.36 -0.17
CA ARG A 67 -14.70 -2.81 -1.26
C ARG A 67 -14.20 -1.71 -2.17
N SER A 68 -14.78 -0.52 -2.05
CA SER A 68 -14.34 0.69 -2.73
C SER A 68 -14.35 1.87 -1.76
N ILE A 69 -13.37 2.77 -1.87
CA ILE A 69 -13.29 4.01 -1.11
C ILE A 69 -13.10 5.16 -2.10
N PRO A 70 -14.02 6.13 -2.19
CA PRO A 70 -13.79 7.36 -2.97
C PRO A 70 -12.57 8.10 -2.42
N VAL A 71 -11.65 8.50 -3.29
CA VAL A 71 -10.41 9.18 -2.89
C VAL A 71 -10.10 10.35 -3.81
N ARG A 72 -9.36 11.32 -3.29
CA ARG A 72 -8.74 12.39 -4.07
C ARG A 72 -7.22 12.33 -3.88
N MET A 73 -6.47 12.51 -4.97
CA MET A 73 -5.03 12.71 -4.88
C MET A 73 -4.75 14.15 -4.45
N ILE A 74 -3.78 14.37 -3.57
CA ILE A 74 -3.44 15.73 -3.14
C ILE A 74 -2.53 16.41 -4.15
N PHE A 75 -1.63 15.63 -4.76
CA PHE A 75 -0.64 16.13 -5.68
C PHE A 75 -0.95 15.71 -7.11
N ASN A 76 -0.51 16.51 -8.08
CA ASN A 76 -0.58 16.11 -9.48
C ASN A 76 0.53 15.12 -9.84
N ASP A 77 1.70 15.22 -9.19
CA ASP A 77 2.80 14.26 -9.35
C ASP A 77 2.46 12.89 -8.70
N PRO A 78 2.48 11.79 -9.48
CA PRO A 78 2.29 10.43 -8.96
C PRO A 78 3.19 10.05 -7.78
N GLU A 79 4.48 10.42 -7.82
CA GLU A 79 5.47 10.01 -6.82
C GLU A 79 5.28 10.72 -5.47
N LEU A 80 4.59 11.86 -5.48
CA LEU A 80 4.24 12.57 -4.24
C LEU A 80 3.06 11.90 -3.51
N ASN A 81 2.19 11.20 -4.25
CA ASN A 81 1.07 10.45 -3.69
C ASN A 81 1.49 9.02 -3.30
N LEU A 82 2.24 8.30 -4.15
CA LEU A 82 2.72 6.95 -3.88
C LEU A 82 4.25 6.91 -3.84
N ARG A 83 4.81 6.72 -2.65
CA ARG A 83 6.22 6.37 -2.49
C ARG A 83 6.38 4.87 -2.50
N ALA A 84 7.13 4.33 -3.47
CA ALA A 84 7.45 2.92 -3.58
C ALA A 84 8.96 2.73 -3.64
N GLU A 85 9.51 1.99 -2.68
CA GLU A 85 10.95 1.75 -2.57
C GLU A 85 11.20 0.37 -1.95
N TYR A 86 12.39 -0.19 -2.13
CA TYR A 86 12.83 -1.35 -1.36
C TYR A 86 13.27 -0.90 0.02
N SER A 87 12.69 -1.50 1.07
CA SER A 87 13.01 -1.16 2.46
C SER A 87 13.46 -2.38 3.23
N LEU A 88 14.40 -2.16 4.15
CA LEU A 88 14.83 -3.11 5.17
C LEU A 88 14.74 -2.41 6.51
N PHE A 89 14.03 -2.99 7.47
CA PHE A 89 13.87 -2.45 8.81
C PHE A 89 14.61 -3.32 9.83
N ASP A 90 15.14 -2.67 10.87
CA ASP A 90 15.63 -3.36 12.04
C ASP A 90 14.43 -3.87 12.86
N ARG A 91 14.38 -5.18 13.09
CA ARG A 91 13.22 -5.84 13.74
C ARG A 91 13.08 -5.52 15.23
N GLN A 92 14.10 -4.98 15.88
CA GLN A 92 14.05 -4.63 17.30
C GLN A 92 13.58 -3.20 17.50
N THR A 93 13.99 -2.30 16.60
CA THR A 93 13.78 -0.86 16.75
C THR A 93 12.73 -0.29 15.79
N GLY A 94 12.36 -1.03 14.75
CA GLY A 94 11.44 -0.56 13.70
C GLY A 94 12.03 0.50 12.78
N ARG A 95 13.33 0.80 12.92
CA ARG A 95 14.00 1.85 12.14
C ARG A 95 14.46 1.30 10.79
N PRO A 96 14.38 2.10 9.71
CA PRO A 96 14.92 1.71 8.42
C PRO A 96 16.45 1.56 8.52
N VAL A 97 16.96 0.42 8.07
CA VAL A 97 18.40 0.11 7.94
C VAL A 97 18.87 0.42 6.54
N CYS A 98 18.04 0.13 5.53
CA CYS A 98 18.38 0.36 4.13
C CYS A 98 17.11 0.71 3.34
N VAL A 99 17.19 1.73 2.50
CA VAL A 99 16.12 2.17 1.61
C VAL A 99 16.70 2.37 0.21
N GLY A 100 16.14 1.73 -0.81
CA GLY A 100 16.70 1.78 -2.16
C GLY A 100 15.67 1.65 -3.27
N ASN A 101 16.09 1.89 -4.50
CA ASN A 101 15.24 1.87 -5.69
C ASN A 101 15.56 0.72 -6.66
N GLY A 102 16.46 -0.20 -6.28
CA GLY A 102 16.92 -1.28 -7.17
C GLY A 102 18.08 -0.88 -8.09
N GLU A 103 18.61 0.34 -7.93
CA GLU A 103 19.86 0.79 -8.55
C GLU A 103 20.83 1.32 -7.49
N THR A 104 20.34 2.19 -6.61
CA THR A 104 21.07 2.73 -5.46
C THR A 104 20.25 2.60 -4.19
N CYS A 105 20.92 2.54 -3.05
CA CYS A 105 20.30 2.60 -1.74
C CYS A 105 21.05 3.54 -0.82
N GLN A 106 20.32 4.07 0.15
CA GLN A 106 20.88 4.71 1.32
C GLN A 106 20.82 3.72 2.47
N ARG A 107 21.91 3.60 3.22
CA ARG A 107 22.07 2.63 4.30
C ARG A 107 22.53 3.32 5.57
N LEU A 108 21.90 3.00 6.69
CA LEU A 108 22.34 3.45 7.99
C LEU A 108 23.52 2.57 8.46
N THR A 109 24.66 3.21 8.70
CA THR A 109 25.87 2.61 9.25
C THR A 109 26.24 3.31 10.55
N ASN A 110 27.30 2.84 11.21
CA ASN A 110 27.85 3.50 12.40
C ASN A 110 28.40 4.91 12.12
N GLN A 111 28.63 5.26 10.85
CA GLN A 111 29.13 6.57 10.43
C GLN A 111 28.01 7.52 9.94
N GLY A 112 26.76 7.06 9.97
CA GLY A 112 25.60 7.80 9.49
C GLY A 112 24.97 7.15 8.26
N VAL A 113 24.34 7.97 7.41
CA VAL A 113 23.68 7.47 6.19
C VAL A 113 24.66 7.51 5.03
N GLU A 114 24.95 6.34 4.45
CA GLU A 114 25.84 6.17 3.31
C GLU A 114 25.07 5.73 2.06
N GLN A 115 25.59 6.07 0.87
CA GLN A 115 25.02 5.64 -0.41
C GLN A 115 25.77 4.43 -0.97
N HIS A 116 25.04 3.40 -1.39
CA HIS A 116 25.56 2.13 -1.90
C HIS A 116 24.82 1.71 -3.18
N PRO A 117 25.40 0.86 -4.05
CA PRO A 117 24.66 0.18 -5.09
C PRO A 117 23.58 -0.74 -4.51
N CYS A 118 22.41 -0.81 -5.16
CA CYS A 118 21.30 -1.67 -4.76
C CYS A 118 20.99 -2.68 -5.86
N PRO A 119 21.48 -3.93 -5.81
CA PRO A 119 21.30 -4.89 -6.90
C PRO A 119 19.90 -5.54 -6.92
N SER A 120 18.87 -4.87 -6.38
CA SER A 120 17.55 -5.40 -6.02
C SER A 120 17.57 -6.49 -4.92
N PRO A 121 16.44 -6.80 -4.26
CA PRO A 121 16.40 -7.77 -3.17
C PRO A 121 16.94 -9.16 -3.52
N ASP A 122 16.73 -9.65 -4.75
CA ASP A 122 17.11 -11.01 -5.13
C ASP A 122 18.63 -11.24 -5.11
N LEU A 123 19.41 -10.17 -5.27
CA LEU A 123 20.88 -10.23 -5.34
C LEU A 123 21.55 -9.50 -4.18
N CYS A 124 20.78 -8.88 -3.28
CA CYS A 124 21.32 -8.09 -2.18
C CYS A 124 21.65 -8.98 -0.98
N PRO A 125 22.90 -9.00 -0.46
CA PRO A 125 23.25 -9.80 0.71
C PRO A 125 22.46 -9.44 1.97
N LEU A 126 22.00 -8.18 2.09
CA LEU A 126 21.16 -7.73 3.20
C LEU A 126 19.69 -8.14 3.07
N ALA A 127 19.26 -8.58 1.89
CA ALA A 127 17.91 -9.00 1.61
C ALA A 127 17.68 -10.50 1.85
N GLN A 128 18.72 -11.23 2.30
CA GLN A 128 18.63 -12.65 2.65
C GLN A 128 17.43 -12.94 3.54
N GLY A 129 16.72 -14.03 3.27
CA GLY A 129 15.50 -14.41 4.00
C GLY A 129 14.30 -13.49 3.73
N GLY A 130 14.31 -12.70 2.65
CA GLY A 130 13.21 -11.80 2.30
C GLY A 130 13.14 -10.56 3.20
N ASN A 131 14.23 -10.20 3.88
CA ASN A 131 14.24 -9.11 4.85
C ASN A 131 14.07 -7.72 4.21
N CYS A 132 14.48 -7.57 2.95
CA CYS A 132 14.27 -6.37 2.15
C CYS A 132 13.11 -6.61 1.18
N LYS A 133 12.04 -5.81 1.29
CA LYS A 133 10.80 -5.99 0.52
C LYS A 133 10.42 -4.67 -0.17
N PRO A 134 9.70 -4.70 -1.30
CA PRO A 134 9.08 -3.49 -1.82
C PRO A 134 8.09 -2.94 -0.79
N TYR A 135 8.08 -1.63 -0.61
CA TYR A 135 7.27 -0.95 0.38
C TYR A 135 6.59 0.27 -0.25
N GLY A 136 5.27 0.18 -0.39
CA GLY A 136 4.42 1.24 -0.91
C GLY A 136 3.75 2.02 0.22
N ARG A 137 3.81 3.35 0.14
CA ARG A 137 3.10 4.29 1.01
C ARG A 137 2.30 5.23 0.13
N LEU A 138 1.00 4.98 0.05
CA LEU A 138 0.06 5.79 -0.70
C LEU A 138 -0.63 6.76 0.26
N HIS A 139 -0.55 8.06 -0.03
CA HIS A 139 -1.30 9.11 0.64
C HIS A 139 -2.49 9.51 -0.24
N VAL A 140 -3.69 9.50 0.35
CA VAL A 140 -4.93 9.90 -0.32
C VAL A 140 -5.77 10.76 0.60
N ASN A 141 -6.57 11.66 0.06
CA ASN A 141 -7.55 12.41 0.82
C ASN A 141 -8.93 11.73 0.72
N LEU A 142 -9.60 11.55 1.87
CA LEU A 142 -10.94 10.96 1.97
C LEU A 142 -12.00 11.97 2.46
N ASP A 143 -11.53 13.08 3.05
CA ASP A 143 -12.36 14.02 3.79
C ASP A 143 -12.28 15.39 3.11
N GLU A 144 -13.43 15.87 2.65
CA GLU A 144 -13.54 17.18 2.02
C GLU A 144 -13.45 18.32 3.05
N SER A 145 -13.58 18.03 4.35
CA SER A 145 -13.46 19.03 5.42
C SER A 145 -12.01 19.40 5.75
N ASP A 146 -11.05 18.52 5.45
CA ASP A 146 -9.61 18.79 5.52
C ASP A 146 -8.96 18.47 4.17
N GLU A 147 -8.83 19.49 3.32
CA GLU A 147 -8.34 19.34 1.94
C GLU A 147 -6.86 18.94 1.83
N LEU A 148 -6.06 19.09 2.89
CA LEU A 148 -4.63 18.79 2.88
C LEU A 148 -4.25 17.60 3.77
N GLY A 149 -5.18 17.12 4.59
CA GLY A 149 -5.04 15.90 5.37
C GLY A 149 -5.15 14.63 4.53
N THR A 150 -4.37 13.61 4.92
CA THR A 150 -4.26 12.33 4.20
C THR A 150 -4.60 11.14 5.05
N PHE A 151 -5.14 10.10 4.42
CA PHE A 151 -5.13 8.75 4.91
C PHE A 151 -4.01 7.99 4.22
N ILE A 152 -3.26 7.21 5.00
CA ILE A 152 -2.14 6.44 4.49
C ILE A 152 -2.52 4.97 4.28
N PHE A 153 -2.27 4.46 3.08
CA PHE A 153 -2.32 3.03 2.77
C PHE A 153 -0.88 2.51 2.61
N ARG A 154 -0.49 1.60 3.51
CA ARG A 154 0.85 0.99 3.53
C ARG A 154 0.75 -0.45 3.04
N THR A 155 1.68 -0.88 2.19
CA THR A 155 1.67 -2.25 1.68
C THR A 155 3.05 -2.74 1.27
N THR A 156 3.31 -4.03 1.48
CA THR A 156 4.43 -4.77 0.87
C THR A 156 3.99 -5.57 -0.35
N GLY A 157 2.69 -5.53 -0.68
CA GLY A 157 2.10 -6.33 -1.75
C GLY A 157 2.46 -5.82 -3.13
N PHE A 158 3.31 -6.56 -3.85
CA PHE A 158 3.75 -6.22 -5.20
C PHE A 158 2.60 -5.90 -6.18
N ASN A 159 1.50 -6.66 -6.13
CA ASN A 159 0.35 -6.42 -7.01
C ASN A 159 -0.31 -5.06 -6.76
N SER A 160 -0.41 -4.62 -5.50
CA SER A 160 -0.92 -3.29 -5.17
C SER A 160 0.04 -2.21 -5.62
N ILE A 161 1.33 -2.31 -5.26
CA ILE A 161 2.34 -1.30 -5.60
C ILE A 161 2.40 -1.09 -7.11
N ARG A 162 2.54 -2.16 -7.89
CA ARG A 162 2.61 -2.10 -9.35
C ARG A 162 1.35 -1.47 -9.96
N THR A 163 0.18 -1.89 -9.50
CA THR A 163 -1.09 -1.43 -10.09
C THR A 163 -1.33 0.03 -9.76
N LEU A 164 -1.12 0.44 -8.50
CA LEU A 164 -1.25 1.84 -8.07
C LEU A 164 -0.28 2.74 -8.83
N ALA A 165 1.00 2.37 -8.93
CA ALA A 165 2.00 3.14 -9.65
C ALA A 165 1.63 3.34 -11.13
N ALA A 166 1.19 2.26 -11.81
CA ALA A 166 0.75 2.33 -13.19
C ALA A 166 -0.49 3.23 -13.35
N ARG A 167 -1.51 3.06 -12.51
CA ARG A 167 -2.75 3.84 -12.57
C ARG A 167 -2.51 5.33 -12.32
N LEU A 168 -1.73 5.69 -11.31
CA LEU A 168 -1.38 7.08 -11.02
C LEU A 168 -0.65 7.72 -12.21
N SER A 169 0.35 7.02 -12.76
CA SER A 169 1.10 7.51 -13.92
C SER A 169 0.23 7.67 -15.16
N TYR A 170 -0.65 6.71 -15.43
CA TYR A 170 -1.53 6.74 -16.60
C TYR A 170 -2.61 7.80 -16.48
N TYR A 171 -3.23 7.96 -15.30
CA TYR A 171 -4.21 9.03 -15.08
C TYR A 171 -3.56 10.41 -15.13
N HIS A 172 -2.37 10.58 -14.55
CA HIS A 172 -1.59 11.81 -14.70
C HIS A 172 -1.36 12.16 -16.17
N ALA A 173 -0.83 11.22 -16.97
CA ALA A 173 -0.57 11.45 -18.39
C ALA A 173 -1.86 11.70 -19.19
N ALA A 174 -2.90 10.88 -19.00
CA ALA A 174 -4.16 10.97 -19.75
C ALA A 174 -4.93 12.27 -19.47
N SER A 175 -4.82 12.80 -18.24
CA SER A 175 -5.49 14.05 -17.82
C SER A 175 -4.65 15.31 -18.07
N ASN A 176 -3.46 15.18 -18.67
CA ASN A 176 -2.51 16.27 -18.84
C ASN A 176 -2.12 16.92 -17.50
N GLY A 177 -1.83 16.09 -16.51
CA GLY A 177 -1.34 16.51 -15.21
C GLY A 177 -2.41 17.02 -14.25
N LEU A 178 -3.68 16.62 -14.40
CA LEU A 178 -4.79 17.01 -13.53
C LEU A 178 -5.20 15.89 -12.56
N LEU A 179 -4.23 15.10 -12.09
CA LEU A 179 -4.46 13.92 -11.25
C LEU A 179 -5.24 14.25 -9.96
N SER A 180 -4.98 15.40 -9.31
CA SER A 180 -5.68 15.82 -8.09
C SER A 180 -7.14 16.22 -8.32
N CYS A 181 -7.52 16.47 -9.57
CA CYS A 181 -8.88 16.85 -9.97
C CYS A 181 -9.72 15.66 -10.46
N LEU A 182 -9.14 14.46 -10.59
CA LEU A 182 -9.86 13.30 -11.09
C LEU A 182 -10.74 12.65 -10.00
N PRO A 183 -11.97 12.24 -10.32
CA PRO A 183 -12.86 11.52 -9.41
C PRO A 183 -12.42 10.05 -9.31
N LEU A 184 -11.50 9.77 -8.39
CA LEU A 184 -10.90 8.44 -8.22
C LEU A 184 -11.51 7.68 -7.03
N GLN A 185 -11.26 6.37 -7.00
CA GLN A 185 -11.53 5.50 -5.88
C GLN A 185 -10.48 4.40 -5.77
N LEU A 186 -10.20 3.97 -4.54
CA LEU A 186 -9.49 2.71 -4.29
C LEU A 186 -10.49 1.57 -4.39
N THR A 187 -10.12 0.49 -5.09
CA THR A 187 -10.99 -0.69 -5.27
C THR A 187 -10.22 -1.96 -4.98
N LEU A 188 -10.83 -2.88 -4.23
CA LEU A 188 -10.27 -4.21 -4.01
C LEU A 188 -10.50 -5.12 -5.21
N ARG A 189 -9.42 -5.73 -5.69
CA ARG A 189 -9.42 -6.73 -6.76
C ARG A 189 -8.94 -8.07 -6.22
N GLY A 190 -9.64 -9.15 -6.57
CA GLY A 190 -9.22 -10.51 -6.26
C GLY A 190 -8.37 -11.11 -7.39
N LYS A 191 -7.32 -11.85 -7.04
CA LYS A 191 -6.54 -12.66 -7.97
C LYS A 191 -6.11 -13.96 -7.28
N SER A 192 -6.16 -15.07 -7.99
CA SER A 192 -5.49 -16.31 -7.59
C SER A 192 -4.18 -16.47 -8.37
N THR A 193 -3.12 -16.91 -7.70
CA THR A 193 -1.82 -17.17 -8.31
C THR A 193 -1.34 -18.58 -7.97
N ALA A 194 -0.36 -19.10 -8.73
CA ALA A 194 0.28 -20.35 -8.36
C ALA A 194 0.96 -20.26 -6.99
N GLN A 195 1.59 -19.12 -6.69
CA GLN A 195 2.22 -18.83 -5.40
C GLN A 195 1.24 -18.77 -4.23
N SER A 196 -0.04 -18.45 -4.48
CA SER A 196 -1.08 -18.46 -3.44
C SER A 196 -1.76 -19.82 -3.30
N TYR A 197 -1.23 -20.90 -3.90
CA TYR A 197 -1.89 -22.22 -3.93
C TYR A 197 -3.35 -22.14 -4.40
N ARG A 198 -3.61 -21.24 -5.37
CA ARG A 198 -4.95 -20.93 -5.90
C ARG A 198 -5.93 -20.29 -4.90
N THR A 199 -5.49 -19.96 -3.68
CA THR A 199 -6.29 -19.16 -2.75
C THR A 199 -6.46 -17.72 -3.28
N PRO A 200 -7.64 -17.11 -3.11
CA PRO A 200 -7.86 -15.73 -3.51
C PRO A 200 -6.99 -14.77 -2.70
N VAL A 201 -6.25 -13.90 -3.40
CA VAL A 201 -5.49 -12.79 -2.80
C VAL A 201 -6.08 -11.48 -3.27
N TYR A 202 -6.34 -10.58 -2.34
CA TYR A 202 -6.86 -9.24 -2.64
C TYR A 202 -5.72 -8.24 -2.74
N TYR A 203 -5.84 -7.30 -3.67
CA TYR A 203 -4.94 -6.17 -3.84
C TYR A 203 -5.74 -4.91 -4.14
N VAL A 204 -5.20 -3.77 -3.73
CA VAL A 204 -5.74 -2.44 -4.04
C VAL A 204 -5.38 -2.01 -5.46
N ASP A 205 -6.39 -1.57 -6.21
CA ASP A 205 -6.33 -0.90 -7.50
C ASP A 205 -6.84 0.55 -7.34
N LEU A 206 -6.51 1.42 -8.30
CA LEU A 206 -7.00 2.80 -8.38
C LEU A 206 -7.80 2.96 -9.67
N THR A 207 -9.08 3.27 -9.54
CA THR A 207 -9.99 3.42 -10.68
C THR A 207 -10.69 4.78 -10.64
N LEU A 208 -11.35 5.15 -11.73
CA LEU A 208 -12.40 6.17 -11.66
C LEU A 208 -13.55 5.66 -10.78
N ARG A 209 -14.36 6.59 -10.27
CA ARG A 209 -15.62 6.27 -9.60
C ARG A 209 -16.52 5.47 -10.53
N ASP A 210 -17.37 4.63 -9.93
CA ASP A 210 -18.34 3.82 -10.66
C ASP A 210 -19.19 4.72 -11.59
N GLU A 211 -19.52 4.20 -12.78
CA GLU A 211 -20.26 4.91 -13.84
C GLU A 211 -19.60 6.17 -14.42
N VAL A 212 -18.35 6.50 -14.05
CA VAL A 212 -17.62 7.64 -14.64
C VAL A 212 -16.69 7.19 -15.77
N HIS A 213 -16.93 7.71 -16.97
CA HIS A 213 -16.04 7.48 -18.12
C HIS A 213 -14.84 8.44 -18.12
N LEU A 214 -13.70 7.97 -18.64
CA LEU A 214 -12.45 8.74 -18.63
C LEU A 214 -12.55 10.10 -19.33
N GLN A 215 -13.24 10.16 -20.47
CA GLN A 215 -13.40 11.41 -21.22
C GLN A 215 -14.16 12.46 -20.40
N GLU A 216 -15.26 12.05 -19.75
CA GLU A 216 -16.05 12.91 -18.87
C GLU A 216 -15.25 13.31 -17.63
N ALA A 217 -14.54 12.38 -17.00
CA ALA A 217 -13.66 12.66 -15.87
C ALA A 217 -12.61 13.73 -16.20
N ILE A 218 -11.99 13.67 -17.37
CA ILE A 218 -11.01 14.67 -17.82
C ILE A 218 -11.67 16.03 -18.06
N GLN A 219 -12.87 16.06 -18.63
CA GLN A 219 -13.61 17.31 -18.83
C GLN A 219 -13.95 17.98 -17.48
N THR A 220 -14.51 17.22 -16.55
CA THR A 220 -14.79 17.68 -15.19
C THR A 220 -13.53 18.13 -14.46
N ALA A 221 -12.42 17.40 -14.60
CA ALA A 221 -11.14 17.76 -14.00
C ALA A 221 -10.62 19.12 -14.49
N LYS A 222 -10.80 19.44 -15.78
CA LYS A 222 -10.44 20.77 -16.33
C LYS A 222 -11.28 21.88 -15.73
N GLU A 223 -12.58 21.65 -15.56
CA GLU A 223 -13.48 22.63 -14.95
C GLU A 223 -13.15 22.88 -13.48
N ILE A 224 -12.80 21.83 -12.74
CA ILE A 224 -12.31 21.94 -11.36
C ILE A 224 -11.03 22.76 -11.32
N ASP A 225 -10.02 22.41 -12.13
CA ASP A 225 -8.73 23.12 -12.18
C ASP A 225 -8.91 24.62 -12.51
N GLN A 226 -9.77 24.95 -13.47
CA GLN A 226 -10.07 26.35 -13.81
C GLN A 226 -10.69 27.11 -12.62
N LYS A 227 -11.70 26.51 -11.96
CA LYS A 227 -12.34 27.12 -10.78
C LYS A 227 -11.34 27.27 -9.63
N SER A 228 -10.54 26.25 -9.35
CA SER A 228 -9.52 26.28 -8.31
C SER A 228 -8.50 27.40 -8.55
N LYS A 229 -8.03 27.57 -9.79
CA LYS A 229 -7.13 28.67 -10.16
C LYS A 229 -7.76 30.04 -9.97
N LEU A 230 -9.04 30.21 -10.33
CA LEU A 230 -9.76 31.47 -10.13
C LEU A 230 -9.89 31.84 -8.64
N CYS A 231 -10.03 30.84 -7.76
CA CYS A 231 -10.04 31.03 -6.31
C CYS A 231 -8.64 31.16 -5.68
N GLY A 232 -7.57 31.13 -6.49
CA GLY A 232 -6.18 31.30 -6.04
C GLY A 232 -5.49 30.03 -5.54
N PHE A 233 -6.08 28.84 -5.73
CA PHE A 233 -5.43 27.58 -5.36
C PHE A 233 -4.25 27.28 -6.31
N ASN A 234 -3.07 27.08 -5.74
CA ASN A 234 -1.84 26.87 -6.50
C ASN A 234 -1.30 25.44 -6.33
N GLN A 235 -1.84 24.53 -7.14
CA GLN A 235 -1.43 23.13 -7.14
C GLN A 235 0.06 22.93 -7.52
N ALA A 236 0.59 23.73 -8.45
CA ALA A 236 1.98 23.60 -8.87
C ALA A 236 2.96 23.96 -7.74
N ALA A 237 2.67 25.02 -6.98
CA ALA A 237 3.46 25.39 -5.81
C ALA A 237 3.32 24.34 -4.69
N LEU A 238 2.12 23.78 -4.48
CA LEU A 238 1.90 22.70 -3.53
C LEU A 238 2.77 21.47 -3.86
N ASP A 239 2.76 21.00 -5.10
CA ASP A 239 3.60 19.89 -5.57
C ASP A 239 5.10 20.21 -5.40
N GLN A 240 5.53 21.44 -5.71
CA GLN A 240 6.92 21.85 -5.54
C GLN A 240 7.35 21.80 -4.06
N MET A 241 6.52 22.29 -3.15
CA MET A 241 6.82 22.26 -1.71
C MET A 241 6.87 20.84 -1.16
N ALA A 242 5.93 19.98 -1.58
CA ALA A 242 5.95 18.57 -1.19
C ALA A 242 7.20 17.84 -1.71
N ARG A 243 7.62 18.11 -2.95
CA ARG A 243 8.86 17.51 -3.51
C ARG A 243 10.11 17.91 -2.72
N GLN A 244 10.20 19.18 -2.32
CA GLN A 244 11.30 19.65 -1.46
C GLN A 244 11.23 19.02 -0.06
N GLY A 245 10.02 18.91 0.50
CA GLY A 245 9.76 18.27 1.78
C GLY A 245 10.16 16.80 1.84
N TYR A 246 9.80 16.03 0.81
CA TYR A 246 10.13 14.62 0.68
C TYR A 246 11.62 14.36 0.47
N GLY A 247 12.36 15.31 -0.10
CA GLY A 247 13.82 15.24 -0.20
C GLY A 247 14.51 15.00 1.15
N ASN A 248 13.90 15.47 2.24
CA ASN A 248 14.39 15.30 3.61
C ASN A 248 13.89 14.01 4.29
N ALA A 249 12.90 13.32 3.72
CA ALA A 249 12.08 12.30 4.38
C ALA A 249 12.53 10.84 4.14
N ARG A 250 13.83 10.59 3.93
CA ARG A 250 14.30 9.25 3.50
C ARG A 250 14.52 8.25 4.66
N PHE A 251 14.89 8.72 5.85
CA PHE A 251 15.09 7.88 7.05
C PHE A 251 14.19 8.25 8.23
N GLU A 252 13.34 9.26 8.10
CA GLU A 252 12.40 9.62 9.16
C GLU A 252 11.24 8.62 9.18
N VAL A 253 11.41 7.61 10.02
CA VAL A 253 10.31 6.86 10.63
C VAL A 253 10.40 7.19 12.11
N ASN A 254 9.35 7.82 12.66
CA ASN A 254 9.25 8.01 14.10
C ASN A 254 9.43 6.63 14.77
N ALA A 255 10.26 6.53 15.81
CA ALA A 255 10.57 5.25 16.44
C ALA A 255 9.32 4.51 16.95
N GLU A 256 8.28 5.26 17.35
CA GLU A 256 6.98 4.71 17.75
C GLU A 256 6.18 4.18 16.54
N GLU A 257 6.17 4.90 15.42
CA GLU A 257 5.57 4.38 14.17
C GLU A 257 6.34 3.17 13.63
N GLY A 258 7.65 3.10 13.86
CA GLY A 258 8.52 2.02 13.38
C GLY A 258 8.10 0.64 13.87
N LEU A 259 7.69 0.52 15.14
CA LEU A 259 7.29 -0.77 15.71
C LEU A 259 5.96 -1.27 15.12
N ASP A 260 4.97 -0.39 14.96
CA ASP A 260 3.71 -0.73 14.29
C ASP A 260 3.92 -1.13 12.82
N LEU A 261 4.88 -0.48 12.16
CA LEU A 261 5.26 -0.80 10.79
C LEU A 261 5.86 -2.19 10.66
N LEU A 262 6.61 -2.67 11.65
CA LEU A 262 7.20 -4.01 11.63
C LEU A 262 6.13 -5.11 11.60
N GLU A 263 5.05 -4.97 12.36
CA GLU A 263 3.96 -5.94 12.38
C GLU A 263 3.33 -6.09 10.99
N GLU A 264 3.14 -4.99 10.28
CA GLU A 264 2.60 -4.97 8.90
C GLU A 264 3.63 -5.45 7.86
N PHE A 265 4.90 -5.11 8.04
CA PHE A 265 5.97 -5.35 7.07
C PHE A 265 6.49 -6.79 7.08
N TYR A 266 6.65 -7.40 8.26
CA TYR A 266 7.16 -8.77 8.45
C TYR A 266 6.05 -9.82 8.69
N ALA A 267 4.80 -9.45 8.42
CA ALA A 267 3.60 -10.26 8.51
C ALA A 267 3.72 -11.71 7.98
N GLU A 268 4.34 -11.90 6.81
CA GLU A 268 4.38 -13.20 6.11
C GLU A 268 5.41 -14.18 6.69
N ASP A 269 6.46 -13.69 7.34
CA ASP A 269 7.51 -14.53 7.94
C ASP A 269 6.97 -15.31 9.15
N ASN A 270 5.99 -14.72 9.86
CA ASN A 270 5.29 -15.37 10.96
C ASN A 270 4.36 -16.50 10.47
N GLN A 271 3.92 -16.50 9.21
CA GLN A 271 3.09 -17.57 8.66
C GLN A 271 3.90 -18.75 8.09
N GLN A 272 5.11 -18.50 7.58
CA GLN A 272 5.96 -19.56 7.02
C GLN A 272 6.57 -20.48 8.09
N GLN A 273 6.76 -20.02 9.34
CA GLN A 273 7.21 -20.87 10.44
C GLN A 273 6.19 -21.94 10.86
N ASP A 274 4.89 -21.68 10.65
CA ASP A 274 3.80 -22.59 11.06
C ASP A 274 3.27 -23.47 9.90
N GLN A 275 3.77 -23.30 8.67
CA GLN A 275 3.36 -24.07 7.47
C GLN A 275 4.45 -25.00 6.95
N ILE A 276 5.13 -25.75 7.82
CA ILE A 276 5.81 -26.99 7.41
C ILE A 276 4.88 -28.17 7.72
N PRO A 277 3.88 -28.49 6.87
CA PRO A 277 3.35 -29.83 6.89
C PRO A 277 4.43 -30.74 6.29
N VAL A 278 5.03 -31.56 7.14
CA VAL A 278 5.76 -32.76 6.70
C VAL A 278 4.72 -33.65 6.02
N HIS A 279 4.55 -33.52 4.70
CA HIS A 279 3.59 -34.36 3.98
C HIS A 279 4.29 -35.42 3.13
N ASP A 280 4.14 -36.63 3.65
CA ASP A 280 4.24 -37.95 3.04
C ASP A 280 3.84 -37.99 1.56
N LEU A 281 4.70 -38.60 0.74
CA LEU A 281 4.61 -38.71 -0.72
C LEU A 281 3.57 -39.73 -1.22
N SER A 282 2.74 -40.27 -0.32
CA SER A 282 1.76 -41.32 -0.61
C SER A 282 0.59 -40.84 -1.48
N HIS A 283 0.18 -39.57 -1.39
CA HIS A 283 -1.00 -39.04 -2.10
C HIS A 283 -0.83 -38.82 -3.62
N VAL A 284 0.39 -38.81 -4.15
CA VAL A 284 0.63 -38.58 -5.59
C VAL A 284 0.31 -39.83 -6.43
N GLN A 285 0.39 -41.02 -5.84
CA GLN A 285 0.14 -42.28 -6.56
C GLN A 285 -1.35 -42.55 -6.77
N ASP A 286 -2.20 -42.16 -5.82
CA ASP A 286 -3.65 -42.40 -5.90
C ASP A 286 -4.34 -41.53 -6.97
N ILE A 287 -3.88 -40.29 -7.13
CA ILE A 287 -4.41 -39.37 -8.15
C ILE A 287 -4.03 -39.83 -9.57
N LYS A 288 -2.83 -40.39 -9.74
CA LYS A 288 -2.38 -40.96 -11.03
C LYS A 288 -3.21 -42.19 -11.44
N LYS A 289 -3.62 -43.01 -10.47
CA LYS A 289 -4.46 -44.20 -10.70
C LYS A 289 -5.90 -43.83 -11.09
N GLY A 290 -6.48 -42.82 -10.43
CA GLY A 290 -7.82 -42.32 -10.78
C GLY A 290 -7.90 -41.74 -12.20
N LEU A 291 -6.85 -41.00 -12.63
CA LEU A 291 -6.79 -40.42 -13.97
C LEU A 291 -6.62 -41.46 -15.09
N GLN A 292 -5.92 -42.57 -14.85
CA GLN A 292 -5.78 -43.65 -15.86
C GLN A 292 -7.09 -44.41 -16.09
N GLN A 293 -7.93 -44.57 -15.06
CA GLN A 293 -9.22 -45.26 -15.18
C GLN A 293 -10.25 -44.43 -15.94
N SER A 294 -10.20 -43.10 -15.84
CA SER A 294 -11.14 -42.21 -16.57
C SER A 294 -10.86 -42.10 -18.07
N VAL A 295 -9.63 -42.39 -18.52
CA VAL A 295 -9.24 -42.30 -19.94
C VAL A 295 -9.52 -43.59 -20.71
N GLN A 296 -9.62 -44.75 -20.04
CA GLN A 296 -9.99 -46.01 -20.68
C GLN A 296 -11.49 -46.19 -20.93
N ALA A 297 -12.36 -45.41 -20.28
CA ALA A 297 -13.81 -45.51 -20.44
C ALA A 297 -14.38 -44.80 -21.70
N LEU A 298 -13.50 -44.24 -22.55
CA LEU A 298 -13.89 -43.47 -23.74
C LEU A 298 -13.27 -43.98 -25.05
N ASN A 299 -12.74 -45.22 -25.06
CA ASN A 299 -12.37 -45.93 -26.29
C ASN A 299 -13.04 -47.29 -26.37
#